data_AF-A0ABD1CJW3-F1
#
_entry.id   AF-A0ABD1CJW3-F1
#
_cell.length_a   1.000
_cell.length_b   1.000
_cell.length_c   1.000
_cell.angle_alpha   90.00
_cell.angle_beta   90.00
_cell.angle_gamma   90.00
#
_symmetry.space_group_name_H-M   'P 1'
#
loop_
_entity.id
_entity.type
_entity.pdbx_description
1 polymer ?
#
loop_
_entity_poly.entity_id
_entity_poly.type
_entity_poly.pdbx_seq_one_letter_code
_entity_poly.pdbx_strand_id
1 'polypeptide(L)' 'MVSRSCIAASLLLTVAMFGAGAFARPGYAVDYYDHPKYAFNYGVADHSTGDVKSQHETRDGDVVK' A
#
# COMPACT_ATOMS: atom_id res chain seq x y z
N MET A 1 8.35 58.48 -14.39
CA MET A 1 7.01 57.90 -14.08
C MET A 1 6.95 56.51 -14.70
N VAL A 2 7.27 55.46 -13.94
CA VAL A 2 6.99 54.08 -14.38
C VAL A 2 5.47 53.93 -14.32
N SER A 3 4.81 53.78 -15.47
CA SER A 3 3.36 53.74 -15.52
C SER A 3 2.87 52.53 -14.73
N ARG A 4 1.72 52.66 -14.06
CA ARG A 4 1.09 51.56 -13.30
C ARG A 4 0.94 50.27 -14.13
N SER A 5 0.82 50.44 -15.44
CA SER A 5 0.78 49.34 -16.42
C SER A 5 2.12 48.59 -16.55
N CYS A 6 3.27 49.28 -16.48
CA CYS A 6 4.59 48.65 -16.51
C CYS A 6 4.90 47.86 -15.23
N ILE A 7 4.44 48.36 -14.07
CA ILE A 7 4.63 47.68 -12.77
C ILE A 7 3.80 46.39 -12.72
N ALA A 8 2.54 46.45 -13.18
CA ALA A 8 1.66 45.29 -13.26
C ALA A 8 2.20 44.20 -14.20
N ALA A 9 2.73 44.58 -15.37
CA ALA A 9 3.31 43.65 -16.33
C ALA A 9 4.58 42.97 -15.77
N SER A 10 5.42 43.72 -15.05
CA SER A 10 6.64 43.19 -14.43
C SER A 10 6.31 42.21 -13.31
N LEU A 11 5.31 42.53 -12.47
CA LEU A 11 4.87 41.65 -11.38
C LEU A 11 4.28 40.35 -11.91
N LEU A 12 3.41 40.42 -12.93
CA LEU A 12 2.83 39.24 -13.59
C LEU A 12 3.90 38.35 -14.23
N LEU A 13 4.91 38.95 -14.86
CA LEU A 13 6.02 38.21 -15.46
C LEU A 13 6.87 37.47 -14.41
N THR A 14 7.14 38.11 -13.26
CA THR A 14 7.89 37.47 -12.16
C THR A 14 7.11 36.33 -11.50
N VAL A 15 5.79 36.48 -11.32
CA VAL A 15 4.93 35.41 -10.77
C VAL A 15 4.86 34.21 -11.73
N ALA A 16 4.80 34.47 -13.04
CA ALA A 16 4.79 33.41 -14.04
C ALA A 16 6.12 32.63 -14.12
N MET A 17 7.27 33.28 -13.94
CA MET A 17 8.58 32.62 -14.00
C MET A 17 8.93 31.81 -12.74
N PHE A 18 8.45 32.22 -11.56
CA PHE A 18 8.72 31.52 -10.30
C PHE A 18 7.59 30.57 -9.86
N GLY A 19 6.42 30.62 -10.49
CA GLY A 19 5.25 29.82 -10.11
C GLY A 19 5.23 28.35 -10.59
N ALA A 20 6.19 27.93 -11.43
CA ALA A 20 6.15 26.61 -12.08
C ALA A 20 6.93 25.49 -11.34
N GLY A 21 7.54 25.78 -10.19
CA GLY A 21 8.62 24.95 -9.64
C GLY A 21 8.28 24.02 -8.47
N ALA A 22 7.02 23.72 -8.14
CA ALA A 22 6.75 23.20 -6.79
C ALA A 22 5.67 22.11 -6.63
N PHE A 23 5.52 21.11 -7.51
CA PHE A 23 4.65 19.96 -7.17
C PHE A 23 5.10 18.58 -7.69
N ALA A 24 6.40 18.28 -7.69
CA ALA A 24 6.80 16.87 -7.73
C ALA A 24 6.70 16.30 -6.31
N ARG A 25 5.53 15.77 -5.95
CA ARG A 25 5.36 15.03 -4.68
C ARG A 25 6.19 13.74 -4.80
N PRO A 26 7.11 13.45 -3.87
CA PRO A 26 7.78 12.16 -3.86
C PRO A 26 6.70 11.07 -3.67
N GLY A 27 6.58 10.19 -4.67
CA GLY A 27 5.75 9.00 -4.55
C GLY A 27 6.36 8.08 -3.50
N TYR A 28 5.60 7.75 -2.46
CA TYR A 28 5.99 6.71 -1.53
C TYR A 28 5.80 5.35 -2.21
N ALA A 29 6.78 4.46 -2.09
CA ALA A 29 6.58 3.05 -2.40
C ALA A 29 5.66 2.47 -1.32
N VAL A 30 4.52 1.89 -1.72
CA VAL A 30 3.66 1.14 -0.81
C VAL A 30 4.36 -0.18 -0.53
N ASP A 31 4.80 -0.39 0.70
CA ASP A 31 5.30 -1.69 1.14
C ASP A 31 4.11 -2.65 1.27
N TYR A 32 3.97 -3.57 0.31
CA TYR A 32 2.87 -4.53 0.28
C TYR A 32 3.20 -5.68 1.24
N TYR A 33 2.78 -5.54 2.50
CA TYR A 33 2.80 -6.64 3.46
C TYR A 33 1.61 -7.56 3.20
N ASP A 34 1.86 -8.74 2.61
CA ASP A 34 0.86 -9.80 2.57
C ASP A 34 0.75 -10.46 3.95
N HIS A 35 -0.45 -10.93 4.29
CA HIS A 35 -0.72 -11.51 5.60
C HIS A 35 -0.36 -13.01 5.65
N PRO A 36 -0.14 -13.57 6.85
CA PRO A 36 0.21 -14.98 6.99
C PRO A 36 -0.89 -15.89 6.43
N LYS A 37 -0.51 -16.79 5.51
CA LYS A 37 -1.38 -17.82 4.95
C LYS A 37 -0.74 -19.18 5.11
N TYR A 38 -1.43 -20.08 5.80
CA TYR A 38 -0.99 -21.47 5.95
C TYR A 38 -2.17 -22.44 5.98
N ALA A 39 -1.90 -23.67 5.57
CA ALA A 39 -2.83 -24.79 5.65
C ALA A 39 -2.09 -26.02 6.19
N PHE A 40 -2.64 -26.63 7.23
CA PHE A 40 -2.11 -27.84 7.86
C PHE A 40 -3.13 -28.95 7.80
N ASN A 41 -2.64 -30.18 7.63
CA ASN A 41 -3.44 -31.39 7.63
C ASN A 41 -2.82 -32.38 8.60
N TYR A 42 -3.64 -32.93 9.49
CA TYR A 42 -3.23 -33.93 10.47
C TYR A 42 -4.05 -35.20 10.26
N GLY A 43 -3.40 -36.34 10.44
CA GLY A 43 -4.02 -37.65 10.36
C GLY A 43 -3.58 -38.52 11.53
N VAL A 44 -4.51 -39.31 12.07
CA VAL A 44 -4.24 -40.35 13.05
C VAL A 44 -4.75 -41.66 12.47
N ALA A 45 -3.85 -42.62 12.29
CA ALA A 45 -4.18 -43.98 11.90
C ALA A 45 -3.82 -44.92 13.05
N ASP A 46 -4.85 -45.45 13.72
CA ASP A 46 -4.69 -46.44 14.78
C ASP A 46 -4.93 -47.84 14.22
N HIS A 47 -3.85 -48.59 14.01
CA HIS A 47 -3.91 -49.96 13.49
C HIS A 47 -4.52 -50.96 14.47
N SER A 48 -4.57 -50.63 15.77
CA SER A 48 -5.09 -51.53 16.79
C SER A 48 -6.62 -51.50 16.88
N THR A 49 -7.22 -50.32 16.76
CA THR A 49 -8.68 -50.13 16.73
C THR A 49 -9.24 -50.08 15.30
N GLY A 50 -8.40 -49.79 14.31
CA GLY A 50 -8.80 -49.56 12.92
C GLY A 50 -9.33 -48.14 12.66
N ASP A 51 -9.33 -47.26 13.67
CA ASP A 51 -9.80 -45.88 13.51
C ASP A 51 -8.82 -45.06 12.66
N VAL A 52 -9.36 -44.38 11.65
CA VAL A 52 -8.64 -43.38 10.86
C VAL A 52 -9.37 -42.05 11.00
N LYS A 53 -8.65 -41.04 11.50
CA LYS A 53 -9.17 -39.68 11.73
C LYS A 53 -8.29 -38.67 11.01
N SER A 54 -8.90 -37.61 10.51
CA SER A 54 -8.20 -36.50 9.87
C SER A 54 -8.76 -35.17 10.32
N GLN A 55 -7.91 -34.15 10.37
CA GLN A 55 -8.27 -32.76 10.70
C GLN A 55 -7.50 -31.81 9.78
N HIS A 56 -8.13 -30.71 9.37
CA HIS A 56 -7.49 -29.65 8.62
C HIS A 56 -7.59 -28.33 9.39
N GLU A 57 -6.58 -27.48 9.24
CA GLU A 57 -6.55 -26.12 9.75
C GLU A 57 -6.09 -25.19 8.64
N THR A 58 -6.79 -24.07 8.42
CA THR A 58 -6.39 -23.03 7.47
C THR A 58 -6.37 -21.68 8.18
N ARG A 59 -5.31 -20.90 7.95
CA ARG A 59 -5.27 -19.49 8.37
C ARG A 59 -5.12 -18.59 7.17
N ASP A 60 -5.93 -17.55 7.17
CA ASP A 60 -5.91 -16.46 6.21
C ASP A 60 -5.91 -15.13 6.98
N GLY A 61 -4.71 -14.65 7.31
CA GLY A 61 -4.52 -13.41 8.08
C GLY A 61 -5.01 -13.56 9.51
N ASP A 62 -6.17 -12.99 9.83
CA ASP A 62 -6.79 -13.08 11.16
C ASP A 62 -7.89 -14.14 11.25
N VAL A 63 -8.24 -14.79 10.13
CA VAL A 63 -9.26 -15.84 10.09
C VAL A 63 -8.60 -17.22 10.19
N VAL A 64 -9.05 -18.06 11.12
CA VAL A 64 -8.67 -19.47 11.24
C VAL A 64 -9.91 -20.35 11.02
N LYS A 65 -9.78 -21.41 10.22
CA LYS A 65 -10.85 -22.36 9.85
C LYS A 65 -10.40 -23.81 10.00
#